data_AF-A0A2M7S9L9-F1
#
_entry.id   AF-A0A2M7S9L9-F1
#
_cell.length_a   1.000
_cell.length_b   1.000
_cell.length_c   1.000
_cell.angle_alpha   90.00
_cell.angle_beta   90.00
_cell.angle_gamma   90.00
#
_symmetry.space_group_name_H-M   'P 1'
#
loop_
_entity.id
_entity.type
_entity.pdbx_description
1 polymer ?
#
loop_
_entity_poly.entity_id
_entity_poly.type
_entity_poly.pdbx_seq_one_letter_code
_entity_poly.pdbx_strand_id
1 'polypeptide(L)' 'MIMAVERLLVVLDPPTKNRLKEMSRRNKVSVSSIGRDLIKEALELHEGIYWDGVASEREKSFSKQTALTHKKVWRK' A
#
# COMPACT_ATOMS: atom_id res chain seq x y z
N MET A 1 -12.51 18.77 -10.48
CA MET A 1 -12.56 18.02 -9.20
C MET A 1 -11.50 18.60 -8.28
N ILE A 2 -11.88 19.40 -7.29
CA ILE A 2 -10.91 19.95 -6.33
C ILE A 2 -10.61 18.80 -5.35
N MET A 3 -9.39 18.28 -5.37
CA MET A 3 -8.96 17.32 -4.35
C MET A 3 -8.91 18.06 -3.02
N ALA A 4 -9.74 17.66 -2.06
CA ALA A 4 -9.65 18.18 -0.70
C ALA A 4 -8.30 17.73 -0.11
N VAL A 5 -7.45 18.69 0.25
CA VAL A 5 -6.15 18.43 0.88
C VAL A 5 -6.30 18.72 2.37
N GLU A 6 -6.25 17.66 3.18
CA GLU A 6 -6.24 17.74 4.65
C GLU A 6 -4.80 17.73 5.18
N ARG A 7 -4.50 18.53 6.20
CA ARG A 7 -3.17 18.56 6.82
C ARG A 7 -3.18 17.73 8.10
N LEU A 8 -2.27 16.76 8.18
CA LEU A 8 -2.04 15.99 9.38
C LEU A 8 -0.82 16.51 10.15
N LEU A 9 -1.00 16.86 11.43
CA LEU A 9 0.08 17.11 12.37
C LEU A 9 0.48 15.79 13.03
N VAL A 10 1.76 15.43 12.95
CA VAL A 10 2.28 14.18 13.50
C VAL A 10 3.44 14.50 14.44
N VAL A 11 3.37 13.93 15.65
CA VAL A 11 4.47 13.96 16.61
C VAL A 11 5.35 12.74 16.36
N LEU A 12 6.66 12.97 16.21
CA LEU A 12 7.63 11.93 15.91
C LEU A 12 8.68 11.85 17.02
N ASP A 13 9.10 10.64 17.33
CA ASP A 13 10.29 10.42 18.16
C ASP A 13 11.56 10.95 17.45
N PRO A 14 12.61 11.32 18.21
CA PRO A 14 13.81 11.88 17.62
C PRO A 14 14.48 10.99 16.55
N PRO A 15 14.63 9.66 16.74
CA PRO A 15 15.12 8.74 15.72
C PRO A 15 14.33 8.83 14.41
N THR A 16 13.01 8.70 14.45
CA THR A 16 12.16 8.73 13.24
C THR A 16 12.26 10.08 12.53
N LYS A 17 12.21 11.18 13.29
CA LYS A 17 12.38 12.54 12.74
C LYS A 17 13.74 12.70 12.05
N ASN A 18 14.81 12.21 12.65
CA ASN A 18 16.15 12.29 12.09
C ASN A 18 16.27 11.48 10.80
N ARG A 19 15.69 10.28 10.78
CA ARG A 19 15.66 9.44 9.58
C ARG A 19 14.90 10.10 8.43
N LEU A 20 13.73 10.68 8.69
CA LEU A 20 12.99 11.43 7.67
C LEU A 20 13.78 12.62 7.13
N LYS A 21 14.51 13.33 7.99
CA LYS A 21 15.40 14.44 7.57
C LYS A 21 16.58 13.96 6.72
N GLU A 22 17.15 12.80 7.02
CA GLU A 22 18.19 12.19 6.18
C GLU A 22 17.67 11.82 4.81
N MET A 23 16.50 11.17 4.74
CA MET A 23 15.85 10.79 3.48
C MET A 23 15.50 12.02 2.65
N SER A 24 14.93 13.06 3.28
CA SER A 24 14.64 14.34 2.65
C SER A 24 15.88 14.98 2.03
N ARG A 25 17.00 15.03 2.76
CA ARG A 25 18.29 15.56 2.26
C ARG A 25 18.83 14.74 1.10
N ARG A 26 18.81 13.41 1.22
CA ARG A 26 19.29 12.48 0.17
C ARG A 26 18.48 12.62 -1.12
N ASN A 27 17.16 12.72 -1.01
CA ASN A 27 16.23 12.69 -2.14
C ASN A 27 15.89 14.09 -2.67
N LYS A 28 16.42 15.16 -2.05
CA LYS A 28 16.17 16.57 -2.41
C LYS A 28 14.67 16.93 -2.48
N VAL A 29 13.88 16.37 -1.56
CA VAL A 29 12.43 16.64 -1.43
C VAL A 29 12.08 17.00 0.01
N SER A 30 10.89 17.57 0.24
CA SER A 30 10.46 17.97 1.58
C SER A 30 10.26 16.77 2.52
N VAL A 31 10.47 16.97 3.82
CA VAL A 31 10.17 15.97 4.87
C VAL A 31 8.70 15.54 4.82
N SER A 32 7.79 16.48 4.57
CA SER A 32 6.36 16.19 4.45
C SER A 32 6.04 15.31 3.25
N SER A 33 6.76 15.47 2.13
CA SER A 33 6.61 14.59 0.95
C SER A 33 7.03 13.17 1.30
N ILE A 34 8.21 13.00 1.91
CA ILE A 34 8.69 11.68 2.35
C ILE A 34 7.69 11.05 3.32
N GLY A 35 7.23 11.80 4.33
CA GLY A 35 6.27 11.30 5.31
C GLY A 35 4.95 10.88 4.67
N ARG A 36 4.40 11.69 3.75
CA ARG A 36 3.19 11.35 3.01
C ARG A 36 3.37 10.08 2.19
N ASP A 37 4.49 9.93 1.49
CA ASP A 37 4.72 8.79 0.61
C ASP A 37 4.92 7.50 1.42
N LEU A 38 5.64 7.57 2.55
CA LEU A 38 5.73 6.45 3.51
C LEU A 38 4.37 6.07 4.12
N ILE A 39 3.49 7.05 4.40
CA ILE A 39 2.12 6.76 4.86
C ILE A 39 1.33 6.01 3.78
N LYS A 40 1.47 6.40 2.51
CA LYS A 40 0.82 5.69 1.39
C LYS A 40 1.33 4.26 1.26
N GLU A 41 2.64 4.07 1.26
CA GLU A 41 3.27 2.74 1.21
C GLU A 41 2.79 1.86 2.38
N ALA A 42 2.70 2.42 3.59
CA ALA A 42 2.20 1.69 4.75
C ALA A 42 0.72 1.28 4.60
N LEU A 43 -0.13 2.13 4.01
CA LEU A 43 -1.52 1.80 3.73
C LEU A 43 -1.62 0.68 2.68
N GLU A 44 -0.83 0.75 1.60
CA GLU A 44 -0.78 -0.30 0.57
C GLU A 44 -0.33 -1.65 1.17
N LEU A 45 0.66 -1.63 2.07
CA LEU A 45 1.10 -2.84 2.77
C LEU A 45 -0.01 -3.41 3.66
N HIS A 46 -0.77 -2.55 4.35
CA HIS A 46 -1.89 -2.98 5.19
C HIS A 46 -3.01 -3.64 4.35
N GLU A 47 -3.34 -3.04 3.21
CA GLU A 47 -4.28 -3.63 2.24
C GLU A 47 -3.76 -4.95 1.67
N GLY A 48 -2.45 -5.04 1.40
CA GLY A 48 -1.81 -6.26 0.94
C GLY A 48 -1.99 -7.42 1.92
N ILE A 49 -1.78 -7.17 3.23
CA ILE A 49 -2.00 -8.17 4.29
C ILE A 49 -3.46 -8.66 4.29
N TYR A 50 -4.41 -7.74 4.14
CA TYR A 50 -5.83 -8.12 4.05
C TYR A 50 -6.11 -9.02 2.84
N TRP A 51 -5.61 -8.64 1.66
CA TRP A 51 -5.85 -9.41 0.44
C TRP A 51 -5.16 -10.77 0.43
N ASP A 52 -4.01 -10.90 1.10
CA ASP A 52 -3.33 -12.18 1.29
C ASP A 52 -4.19 -13.16 2.11
N GLY A 53 -4.84 -12.67 3.17
CA GLY A 53 -5.81 -13.45 3.93
C GLY A 53 -7.00 -13.89 3.08
N VAL A 54 -7.58 -12.99 2.28
CA VAL A 54 -8.69 -13.33 1.37
C VAL A 54 -8.26 -14.36 0.32
N ALA A 55 -7.05 -14.22 -0.24
CA ALA A 55 -6.51 -15.17 -1.21
C ALA A 55 -6.32 -16.55 -0.58
N SER A 56 -5.75 -16.60 0.63
CA SER A 56 -5.55 -17.83 1.40
C SER A 56 -6.86 -18.57 1.68
N GLU A 57 -7.93 -17.86 2.07
CA GLU A 57 -9.25 -18.48 2.27
C GLU A 57 -9.84 -19.07 0.98
N ARG A 58 -9.67 -18.36 -0.15
CA ARG A 58 -10.14 -18.87 -1.45
C ARG A 58 -9.35 -20.09 -1.90
N GLU A 59 -8.04 -20.10 -1.68
CA GLU A 59 -7.15 -21.20 -2.04
C GLU A 59 -7.53 -22.51 -1.38
N LYS A 60 -8.02 -22.50 -0.14
CA LYS A 60 -8.50 -23.70 0.57
C LYS A 60 -9.57 -24.47 -0.20
N SER A 61 -10.41 -23.77 -0.95
CA SER A 61 -11.51 -24.36 -1.74
C SER A 61 -11.17 -24.51 -3.23
N PHE A 62 -9.97 -24.09 -3.65
CA PHE A 62 -9.61 -24.06 -5.05
C PHE A 62 -9.34 -25.47 -5.60
N SER A 63 -10.00 -25.81 -6.70
CA SER A 63 -9.76 -27.05 -7.44
C SER A 63 -9.46 -26.73 -8.91
N LYS A 64 -8.30 -27.20 -9.39
CA LYS A 64 -7.92 -27.04 -10.81
C LYS A 64 -8.89 -27.75 -11.75
N GLN A 65 -9.56 -28.81 -11.29
CA GLN A 65 -10.51 -29.59 -12.08
C GLN A 65 -11.80 -28.82 -12.35
N THR A 66 -12.25 -27.99 -11.40
CA THR A 66 -13.47 -27.18 -11.53
C THR A 66 -13.21 -25.73 -11.90
N ALA A 67 -11.94 -25.29 -11.87
CA ALA A 67 -11.54 -23.95 -12.25
C ALA A 67 -11.99 -23.58 -13.66
N LEU A 68 -12.50 -22.36 -13.82
CA LEU A 68 -12.93 -21.85 -15.12
C LEU A 68 -11.70 -21.52 -15.98
N THR A 69 -11.68 -22.01 -17.22
CA THR A 69 -10.61 -21.68 -18.17
C THR A 69 -10.85 -20.31 -18.80
N HIS A 70 -9.78 -19.63 -19.24
CA HIS A 70 -9.87 -18.35 -19.94
C HIS A 70 -10.88 -18.40 -21.10
N LYS A 71 -10.84 -19.46 -21.93
CA LYS A 71 -11.78 -19.66 -23.05
C LYS A 71 -13.24 -19.73 -22.57
N LYS A 72 -13.49 -20.44 -21.47
CA LYS A 72 -14.83 -20.61 -20.89
C LYS A 72 -15.42 -19.28 -20.38
N VAL A 73 -14.58 -18.39 -19.85
CA VAL A 73 -15.06 -17.12 -19.28
C VAL A 73 -15.10 -15.99 -20.31
N TRP A 74 -14.10 -15.87 -21.20
CA TRP A 74 -14.01 -14.74 -22.15
C TRP A 74 -14.77 -14.96 -23.46
N ARG A 75 -15.32 -16.16 -23.72
CA ARG A 75 -16.06 -16.49 -24.97
C ARG A 75 -15.34 -16.02 -26.25
N LYS A 76 -14.01 -16.13 -26.27
CA LYS A 76 -13.17 -15.89 -27.45
C LYS A 76 -12.70 -17.22 -28.02
#